data_AF-A0A2V6T5R3-F1
#
_entry.id   AF-A0A2V6T5R3-F1
#
_cell.length_a   1.000
_cell.length_b   1.000
_cell.length_c   1.000
_cell.angle_alpha   90.00
_cell.angle_beta   90.00
_cell.angle_gamma   90.00
#
_symmetry.space_group_name_H-M   'P 1'
#
loop_
_entity.id
_entity.type
_entity.pdbx_description
1 polymer ?
#
loop_
_entity_poly.entity_id
_entity_poly.type
_entity_poly.pdbx_seq_one_letter_code
_entity_poly.pdbx_strand_id
1 'polypeptide(L)'
;MTRASAAVARATPRTSAGSWSGVGAVAGVTTVRADDLALDLPHDGPADPARVDRGARLHRRSGCIVRLMLRRLQPFRVLLLLGAGGAVGCATPGLSAVRAHADLGRAHLISAVPFIPQDAYQCGPAALAMVLRYYGVDADRDAIARLLYLPSLGGALNLDLEFYARRRGLQARAFAGSLDAVKAVLARDRPLVVFQDLGVAGLPVPHFAVLLGYDDEAGVVILHSGTTAYRVVPYAEFERTWSARGRWTLLITPPGVAA
;
A
#
# COMPACT_ATOMS: atom_id res chain seq x y z
N MET A 1 -73.44 7.55 -16.01
CA MET A 1 -73.79 8.34 -17.21
C MET A 1 -72.97 9.62 -17.21
N THR A 2 -72.27 9.88 -18.32
CA THR A 2 -71.85 11.20 -18.86
C THR A 2 -70.90 12.09 -18.04
N ARG A 3 -69.59 12.15 -18.36
CA ARG A 3 -68.89 13.02 -19.34
C ARG A 3 -69.03 14.54 -19.07
N ALA A 4 -67.92 15.22 -18.78
CA ALA A 4 -67.15 16.08 -19.71
C ALA A 4 -66.50 17.34 -19.07
N SER A 5 -65.42 17.79 -19.72
CA SER A 5 -64.80 19.13 -19.72
C SER A 5 -63.83 19.46 -18.56
N ALA A 6 -62.71 20.16 -18.74
CA ALA A 6 -62.27 21.06 -19.80
C ALA A 6 -60.73 21.15 -19.90
N ALA A 7 -60.24 21.64 -21.05
CA ALA A 7 -58.85 21.97 -21.36
C ALA A 7 -58.44 23.38 -20.85
N VAL A 8 -57.21 23.81 -21.23
CA VAL A 8 -56.57 25.16 -21.12
C VAL A 8 -55.62 25.26 -19.91
N ALA A 9 -54.40 25.81 -19.92
CA ALA A 9 -53.57 26.58 -20.87
C ALA A 9 -52.07 26.38 -20.56
N ARG A 10 -51.20 26.62 -21.55
CA ARG A 10 -49.78 26.93 -21.36
C ARG A 10 -49.62 28.33 -20.76
N ALA A 11 -48.73 28.45 -19.78
CA ALA A 11 -48.15 29.73 -19.36
C ALA A 11 -46.69 29.53 -18.96
N THR A 12 -45.76 30.09 -19.74
CA THR A 12 -44.45 30.54 -19.25
C THR A 12 -44.66 31.77 -18.37
N PRO A 13 -43.83 32.02 -17.34
CA PRO A 13 -42.90 33.14 -17.51
C PRO A 13 -41.57 33.11 -16.70
N ARG A 14 -40.67 33.95 -17.22
CA ARG A 14 -39.72 34.86 -16.53
C ARG A 14 -38.46 34.29 -15.87
N THR A 15 -37.41 34.41 -16.67
CA THR A 15 -36.10 35.00 -16.33
C THR A 15 -36.11 35.97 -15.14
N SER A 16 -35.27 35.70 -14.15
CA SER A 16 -34.73 36.72 -13.24
C SER A 16 -33.20 36.73 -13.37
N ALA A 17 -32.71 37.86 -13.86
CA ALA A 17 -31.31 38.21 -13.90
C ALA A 17 -30.75 38.31 -12.48
N GLY A 18 -29.72 37.53 -12.19
CA GLY A 18 -28.82 37.70 -11.05
C GLY A 18 -27.47 38.16 -11.58
N SER A 19 -27.17 39.43 -11.36
CA SER A 19 -25.90 40.07 -11.67
C SER A 19 -24.76 39.51 -10.84
N TRP A 20 -23.74 38.95 -11.48
CA TRP A 20 -22.39 38.83 -10.91
C TRP A 20 -21.42 39.52 -11.87
N SER A 21 -21.07 40.76 -11.51
CA SER A 21 -19.99 41.53 -12.09
C SER A 21 -18.68 41.17 -11.37
N GLY A 22 -17.71 40.66 -12.11
CA GLY A 22 -16.38 40.34 -11.57
C GLY A 22 -15.46 39.66 -12.58
N VAL A 23 -14.95 40.46 -13.53
CA VAL A 23 -13.62 40.43 -14.17
C VAL A 23 -12.71 39.27 -13.70
N GLY A 24 -12.23 38.36 -14.55
CA GLY A 24 -11.40 38.69 -15.70
C GLY A 24 -11.27 37.53 -16.70
N ALA A 25 -11.21 37.94 -17.97
CA ALA A 25 -10.86 37.11 -19.10
C ALA A 25 -9.43 36.58 -18.93
N VAL A 26 -9.27 35.26 -18.86
CA VAL A 26 -7.97 34.61 -19.07
C VAL A 26 -7.90 34.31 -20.57
N ALA A 27 -7.19 35.17 -21.28
CA ALA A 27 -6.80 34.95 -22.66
C ALA A 27 -5.81 33.78 -22.75
N GLY A 28 -5.99 32.92 -23.76
CA GLY A 28 -4.92 32.10 -24.33
C GLY A 28 -4.48 30.88 -23.52
N VAL A 29 -5.32 29.85 -23.44
CA VAL A 29 -4.82 28.48 -23.25
C VAL A 29 -4.65 27.88 -24.64
N THR A 30 -3.44 27.96 -25.17
CA THR A 30 -3.02 27.15 -26.32
C THR A 30 -3.14 25.68 -25.93
N THR A 31 -3.88 24.91 -26.73
CA THR A 31 -3.92 23.46 -26.63
C THR A 31 -2.50 22.91 -26.80
N VAL A 32 -1.92 22.37 -25.73
CA VAL A 32 -0.68 21.60 -25.80
C VAL A 32 -1.02 20.26 -26.46
N ARG A 33 -0.42 19.96 -27.61
CA ARG A 33 -0.58 18.65 -28.24
C ARG A 33 0.19 17.61 -27.43
N ALA A 34 -0.28 16.37 -27.44
CA ALA A 34 0.36 15.25 -26.74
C ALA A 34 1.81 14.99 -27.19
N ASP A 35 2.23 15.57 -28.32
CA ASP A 35 3.55 15.41 -28.91
C ASP A 35 4.58 16.43 -28.34
N ASP A 36 4.14 17.47 -27.64
CA ASP A 36 4.99 18.58 -27.17
C ASP A 36 5.64 18.33 -25.78
N LEU A 37 5.40 17.17 -25.16
CA LEU A 37 5.92 16.79 -23.83
C LEU A 37 6.93 15.64 -23.86
N ALA A 38 7.44 15.28 -25.04
CA ALA A 38 8.55 14.35 -25.15
C ALA A 38 9.86 15.04 -24.71
N LEU A 39 10.18 14.95 -23.41
CA LEU A 39 11.54 15.16 -22.95
C LEU A 39 12.39 14.02 -23.51
N ASP A 40 13.16 14.34 -24.53
CA ASP A 40 14.10 13.45 -25.21
C ASP A 40 15.28 13.16 -24.27
N LEU A 41 15.04 12.24 -23.32
CA LEU A 41 16.09 11.66 -22.50
C LEU A 41 16.73 10.51 -23.29
N PRO A 42 18.05 10.53 -23.51
CA PRO A 42 18.72 9.46 -24.23
C PRO A 42 18.65 8.16 -23.41
N HIS A 43 17.78 7.24 -23.83
CA HIS A 43 17.75 5.87 -23.34
C HIS A 43 18.70 4.99 -24.16
N ASP A 44 19.80 4.64 -23.51
CA ASP A 44 20.48 3.34 -23.52
C ASP A 44 20.73 2.66 -24.88
N GLY A 45 21.98 2.79 -25.35
CA GLY A 45 22.57 1.86 -26.31
C GLY A 45 22.73 0.45 -25.73
N PRO A 46 22.88 -0.58 -26.58
CA PRO A 46 22.94 -1.97 -26.13
C PRO A 46 24.13 -2.21 -25.18
N ALA A 47 23.86 -2.96 -24.10
CA ALA A 47 24.85 -3.33 -23.09
C ALA A 47 26.05 -4.04 -23.72
N ASP A 48 27.24 -3.45 -23.57
CA ASP A 48 28.51 -4.00 -24.02
C ASP A 48 28.92 -5.24 -23.19
N PRO A 49 28.95 -6.45 -23.79
CA PRO A 49 29.31 -7.68 -23.08
C PRO A 49 30.80 -7.75 -22.70
N ALA A 50 31.65 -6.83 -23.15
CA ALA A 50 33.08 -6.83 -22.85
C ALA A 50 33.45 -6.23 -21.48
N ARG A 51 32.49 -5.66 -20.73
CA ARG A 51 32.74 -5.07 -19.40
C ARG A 51 32.62 -6.07 -18.25
N VAL A 52 32.04 -7.25 -18.48
CA VAL A 52 31.86 -8.32 -17.47
C VAL A 52 33.14 -9.14 -17.25
N ASP A 53 34.09 -9.14 -18.19
CA ASP A 53 35.27 -10.03 -18.15
C ASP A 53 36.54 -9.41 -17.51
N ARG A 54 36.41 -8.27 -16.82
CA ARG A 54 37.52 -7.64 -16.06
C ARG A 54 37.48 -7.93 -14.55
N GLY A 55 36.40 -8.49 -14.01
CA GLY A 55 36.34 -8.95 -12.61
C GLY A 55 36.88 -10.37 -12.38
N ALA A 56 36.91 -11.20 -13.42
CA ALA A 56 37.25 -12.63 -13.32
C ALA A 56 38.77 -12.95 -13.34
N ARG A 57 39.64 -11.94 -13.42
CA ARG A 57 41.10 -12.10 -13.57
C ARG A 57 41.94 -11.63 -12.38
N LEU A 58 41.36 -11.54 -11.18
CA LEU A 58 42.09 -11.26 -9.93
C LEU A 58 41.94 -12.33 -8.84
N HIS A 59 41.18 -13.41 -9.09
CA HIS A 59 41.02 -14.50 -8.12
C HIS A 59 41.95 -15.71 -8.34
N ARG A 60 43.12 -15.48 -8.93
CA ARG A 60 44.14 -16.51 -9.13
C ARG A 60 45.52 -16.01 -8.71
N ARG A 61 45.77 -15.97 -7.40
CA ARG A 61 47.07 -16.18 -6.72
C ARG A 61 46.96 -15.67 -5.28
N SER A 62 46.97 -16.58 -4.32
CA SER A 62 47.67 -16.49 -3.03
C SER A 62 47.13 -17.54 -2.05
N GLY A 63 47.29 -18.82 -2.39
CA GLY A 63 47.35 -19.87 -1.39
C GLY A 63 48.79 -19.93 -0.88
N CYS A 64 49.05 -19.52 0.36
CA CYS A 64 50.21 -19.99 1.14
C CYS A 64 50.23 -19.65 2.64
N ILE A 65 49.27 -18.89 3.20
CA ILE A 65 49.42 -18.42 4.60
C ILE A 65 48.42 -19.03 5.61
N VAL A 66 47.42 -19.81 5.16
CA VAL A 66 46.47 -20.49 6.08
C VAL A 66 46.85 -21.95 6.30
N ARG A 67 48.09 -22.22 6.75
CA ARG A 67 48.50 -23.59 7.14
C ARG A 67 49.34 -23.68 8.40
N LEU A 68 49.32 -22.65 9.25
CA LEU A 68 50.08 -22.66 10.50
C LEU A 68 49.33 -22.11 11.72
N MET A 69 48.03 -22.39 11.86
CA MET A 69 47.32 -22.20 13.14
C MET A 69 46.22 -23.26 13.42
N LEU A 70 46.43 -24.50 12.95
CA LEU A 70 45.63 -25.67 13.36
C LEU A 70 46.47 -26.55 14.28
N ARG A 71 46.75 -26.04 15.48
CA ARG A 71 47.35 -26.84 16.55
C ARG A 71 47.13 -26.16 17.91
N ARG A 72 45.92 -26.33 18.45
CA ARG A 72 45.60 -26.35 19.90
C ARG A 72 44.11 -26.66 20.07
N LEU A 73 43.79 -27.95 19.95
CA LEU A 73 42.62 -28.55 20.59
C LEU A 73 43.00 -28.87 22.05
N GLN A 74 42.00 -28.88 22.93
CA GLN A 74 41.93 -29.44 24.31
C GLN A 74 41.57 -28.41 25.41
N PRO A 75 40.77 -28.79 26.43
CA PRO A 75 39.34 -28.46 26.48
C PRO A 75 38.92 -27.80 27.81
N PHE A 76 38.04 -26.80 27.79
CA PHE A 76 37.32 -26.36 28.98
C PHE A 76 35.81 -26.46 28.74
N ARG A 77 35.30 -27.67 28.94
CA ARG A 77 33.94 -27.91 29.45
C ARG A 77 34.01 -27.72 30.97
N VAL A 78 33.24 -26.76 31.49
CA VAL A 78 32.80 -26.48 32.90
C VAL A 78 32.43 -24.98 32.85
N LEU A 79 31.24 -24.44 33.13
CA LEU A 79 30.22 -24.74 34.15
C LEU A 79 28.86 -24.13 33.70
N LEU A 80 27.79 -24.82 34.07
CA LEU A 80 26.37 -24.53 33.88
C LEU A 80 25.87 -23.42 34.86
N LEU A 81 24.76 -22.76 34.52
CA LEU A 81 23.77 -22.12 35.43
C LEU A 81 24.18 -20.85 36.22
N LEU A 82 23.80 -19.67 35.70
CA LEU A 82 22.92 -18.73 36.40
C LEU A 82 22.55 -17.58 35.45
N GLY A 83 21.33 -17.62 34.93
CA GLY A 83 20.82 -16.60 34.02
C GLY A 83 19.43 -16.89 33.46
N ALA A 84 18.63 -17.70 34.14
CA ALA A 84 17.20 -17.81 33.86
C ALA A 84 16.47 -16.62 34.51
N GLY A 85 16.86 -15.41 34.15
CA GLY A 85 16.11 -14.19 34.42
C GLY A 85 14.97 -14.13 33.41
N GLY A 86 13.74 -14.29 33.87
CA GLY A 86 12.55 -14.41 33.04
C GLY A 86 12.44 -13.30 32.01
N ALA A 87 12.68 -13.63 30.74
CA ALA A 87 12.06 -12.91 29.65
C ALA A 87 10.58 -13.28 29.69
N VAL A 88 9.78 -12.51 30.45
CA VAL A 88 8.35 -12.35 30.15
C VAL A 88 8.32 -11.57 28.84
N GLY A 89 8.62 -12.26 27.73
CA GLY A 89 8.35 -11.74 26.41
C GLY A 89 6.84 -11.68 26.30
N CYS A 90 6.27 -10.48 26.34
CA CYS A 90 4.89 -10.27 25.94
C CYS A 90 4.78 -10.73 24.48
N ALA A 91 4.39 -11.99 24.30
CA ALA A 91 4.14 -12.54 22.98
C ALA A 91 3.00 -11.72 22.37
N THR A 92 3.24 -11.13 21.21
CA THR A 92 2.17 -10.49 20.44
C THR A 92 1.05 -11.52 20.22
N PRO A 93 -0.20 -11.21 20.57
CA PRO A 93 -1.30 -12.14 20.38
C PRO A 93 -1.37 -12.62 18.93
N GLY A 94 -1.56 -13.92 18.74
CA GLY A 94 -1.72 -14.50 17.41
C GLY A 94 -3.08 -14.18 16.79
N LEU A 95 -3.23 -14.48 15.50
CA LEU A 95 -4.49 -14.27 14.76
C LEU A 95 -5.70 -14.98 15.38
N SER A 96 -5.51 -16.12 16.05
CA SER A 96 -6.59 -16.84 16.74
C SER A 96 -7.21 -16.01 17.88
N ALA A 97 -6.39 -15.30 18.65
CA ALA A 97 -6.88 -14.41 19.71
C ALA A 97 -7.67 -13.24 19.11
N VAL A 98 -7.14 -12.61 18.07
CA VAL A 98 -7.84 -11.53 17.34
C VAL A 98 -9.20 -12.00 16.82
N ARG A 99 -9.28 -13.20 16.23
CA ARG A 99 -10.55 -13.75 15.74
C ARG A 99 -11.54 -13.98 16.87
N ALA A 100 -11.10 -14.56 17.98
CA ALA A 100 -11.94 -14.75 19.15
C ALA A 100 -12.47 -13.41 19.71
N HIS A 101 -11.64 -12.36 19.72
CA HIS A 101 -12.08 -11.03 20.12
C HIS A 101 -13.06 -10.41 19.12
N ALA A 102 -12.86 -10.61 17.82
CA ALA A 102 -13.77 -10.13 16.78
C ALA A 102 -15.14 -10.82 16.85
N ASP A 103 -15.18 -12.13 17.10
CA ASP A 103 -16.42 -12.89 17.31
C ASP A 103 -17.21 -12.40 18.53
N LEU A 104 -16.51 -11.83 19.51
CA LEU A 104 -17.08 -11.24 20.72
C LEU A 104 -17.35 -9.72 20.60
N GLY A 105 -17.14 -9.13 19.42
CA GLY A 105 -17.33 -7.70 19.17
C GLY A 105 -16.33 -6.78 19.85
N ARG A 106 -15.18 -7.31 20.32
CA ARG A 106 -14.10 -6.56 20.99
C ARG A 106 -12.95 -6.17 20.06
N ALA A 107 -12.91 -6.75 18.87
CA ALA A 107 -11.99 -6.41 17.79
C ALA A 107 -12.77 -6.29 16.48
N HIS A 108 -12.11 -5.78 15.43
CA HIS A 108 -12.70 -5.73 14.10
C HIS A 108 -11.74 -6.36 13.08
N LEU A 109 -12.26 -7.26 12.25
CA LEU A 109 -11.48 -7.95 11.22
C LEU A 109 -12.32 -8.17 9.96
N ILE A 110 -11.92 -7.54 8.86
CA ILE A 110 -12.51 -7.73 7.54
C ILE A 110 -11.91 -8.99 6.92
N SER A 111 -12.56 -10.14 7.16
CA SER A 111 -12.08 -11.45 6.68
C SER A 111 -12.27 -11.65 5.17
N ALA A 112 -13.17 -10.90 4.53
CA ALA A 112 -13.56 -11.08 3.14
C ALA A 112 -12.58 -10.48 2.10
N VAL A 113 -11.56 -9.72 2.52
CA VAL A 113 -10.54 -9.22 1.58
C VAL A 113 -9.73 -10.41 1.07
N PRO A 114 -9.66 -10.64 -0.25
CA PRO A 114 -8.86 -11.73 -0.79
C PRO A 114 -7.38 -11.47 -0.57
N PHE A 115 -6.61 -12.51 -0.26
CA PHE A 115 -5.16 -12.42 -0.21
C PHE A 115 -4.54 -12.68 -1.59
N ILE A 116 -3.71 -11.75 -2.06
CA ILE A 116 -2.89 -11.91 -3.25
C ILE A 116 -1.42 -11.76 -2.80
N PRO A 117 -0.61 -12.83 -2.88
CA PRO A 117 0.80 -12.75 -2.48
C PRO A 117 1.55 -11.75 -3.35
N GLN A 118 2.41 -10.96 -2.69
CA GLN A 118 3.18 -9.90 -3.30
C GLN A 118 4.61 -10.40 -3.57
N ASP A 119 4.97 -10.52 -4.84
CA ASP A 119 6.37 -10.73 -5.23
C ASP A 119 7.15 -9.39 -5.16
N ALA A 120 8.47 -9.45 -5.29
CA ALA A 120 9.32 -8.25 -5.25
C ALA A 120 8.80 -7.19 -6.22
N TYR A 121 8.70 -5.94 -5.74
CA TYR A 121 8.26 -4.77 -6.50
C TYR A 121 6.78 -4.76 -6.95
N GLN A 122 5.97 -5.73 -6.52
CA GLN A 122 4.55 -5.84 -6.89
C GLN A 122 3.59 -5.51 -5.74
N CYS A 123 4.10 -5.00 -4.61
CA CYS A 123 3.28 -4.72 -3.43
C CYS A 123 2.14 -3.72 -3.70
N GLY A 124 2.38 -2.67 -4.48
CA GLY A 124 1.36 -1.70 -4.88
C GLY A 124 0.23 -2.31 -5.73
N PRO A 125 0.56 -2.90 -6.90
CA PRO A 125 -0.41 -3.60 -7.75
C PRO A 125 -1.23 -4.67 -7.02
N ALA A 126 -0.58 -5.47 -6.18
CA ALA A 126 -1.27 -6.51 -5.40
C ALA A 126 -2.18 -5.91 -4.32
N ALA A 127 -1.75 -4.87 -3.59
CA ALA A 127 -2.59 -4.19 -2.61
C ALA A 127 -3.84 -3.57 -3.26
N LEU A 128 -3.66 -2.96 -4.43
CA LEU A 128 -4.76 -2.42 -5.22
C LEU A 128 -5.72 -3.53 -5.68
N ALA A 129 -5.20 -4.62 -6.25
CA ALA A 129 -6.01 -5.75 -6.70
C ALA A 129 -6.83 -6.37 -5.55
N MET A 130 -6.25 -6.51 -4.35
CA MET A 130 -6.97 -7.04 -3.18
C MET A 130 -8.18 -6.16 -2.81
N VAL A 131 -8.01 -4.83 -2.74
CA VAL A 131 -9.08 -3.90 -2.38
C VAL A 131 -10.13 -3.79 -3.49
N LEU A 132 -9.71 -3.79 -4.76
CA LEU A 132 -10.66 -3.79 -5.89
C LEU A 132 -11.54 -5.05 -5.90
N ARG A 133 -10.93 -6.22 -5.71
CA ARG A 133 -11.65 -7.50 -5.65
C ARG A 133 -12.54 -7.61 -4.44
N TYR A 134 -12.17 -7.01 -3.31
CA TYR A 134 -13.05 -6.91 -2.14
C TYR A 134 -14.38 -6.22 -2.49
N TYR A 135 -14.36 -5.20 -3.36
CA TYR A 135 -15.56 -4.53 -3.87
C TYR A 135 -16.19 -5.18 -5.11
N GLY A 136 -15.79 -6.42 -5.46
CA GLY A 136 -16.32 -7.14 -6.60
C GLY A 136 -15.85 -6.63 -7.96
N VAL A 137 -14.82 -5.77 -8.00
CA VAL A 137 -14.21 -5.29 -9.25
C VAL A 137 -13.13 -6.27 -9.66
N ASP A 138 -13.24 -6.81 -10.87
CA ASP A 138 -12.22 -7.69 -11.42
C ASP A 138 -10.88 -6.93 -11.61
N ALA A 139 -9.82 -7.50 -11.05
CA ALA A 139 -8.51 -6.88 -10.96
C ALA A 139 -7.42 -7.94 -10.90
N ASP A 140 -6.77 -8.15 -12.04
CA ASP A 140 -5.59 -9.00 -12.16
C ASP A 140 -4.33 -8.23 -11.73
N ARG A 141 -3.57 -8.82 -10.80
CA ARG A 141 -2.32 -8.24 -10.26
C ARG A 141 -1.31 -7.98 -11.38
N ASP A 142 -1.13 -8.94 -12.29
CA ASP A 142 -0.09 -8.87 -13.30
C ASP A 142 -0.43 -7.83 -14.38
N ALA A 143 -1.71 -7.71 -14.75
CA ALA A 143 -2.20 -6.64 -15.60
C ALA A 143 -2.04 -5.26 -14.96
N ILE A 144 -2.31 -5.11 -13.66
CA ILE A 144 -2.05 -3.85 -12.94
C ILE A 144 -0.55 -3.56 -12.91
N ALA A 145 0.29 -4.55 -12.62
CA ALA A 145 1.73 -4.38 -12.55
C ALA A 145 2.32 -3.92 -13.89
N ARG A 146 1.88 -4.49 -15.02
CA ARG A 146 2.31 -4.03 -16.35
C ARG A 146 1.99 -2.55 -16.63
N LEU A 147 0.95 -2.01 -15.99
CA LEU A 147 0.53 -0.62 -16.16
C LEU A 147 1.19 0.34 -15.18
N LEU A 148 1.45 -0.11 -13.94
CA LEU A 148 1.89 0.74 -12.84
C LEU A 148 3.34 0.54 -12.41
N TYR A 149 4.06 -0.42 -12.99
CA TYR A 149 5.46 -0.66 -12.64
C TYR A 149 6.37 0.38 -13.29
N LEU A 150 7.13 1.09 -12.46
CA LEU A 150 8.20 1.98 -12.85
C LEU A 150 9.55 1.34 -12.49
N PRO A 151 10.39 0.97 -13.48
CA PRO A 151 11.70 0.38 -13.22
C PRO A 151 12.62 1.28 -12.38
N SER A 152 12.57 2.60 -12.61
CA SER A 152 13.38 3.60 -11.89
C SER A 152 13.09 3.65 -10.38
N LEU A 153 11.91 3.20 -9.96
CA LEU A 153 11.48 3.16 -8.57
C LEU A 153 11.49 1.74 -7.99
N GLY A 154 11.66 0.72 -8.84
CA GLY A 154 11.42 -0.66 -8.46
C GLY A 154 10.02 -0.85 -7.87
N GLY A 155 8.98 -0.25 -8.46
CA GLY A 155 7.64 -0.32 -7.87
C GLY A 155 6.63 0.61 -8.53
N ALA A 156 5.55 0.91 -7.81
CA ALA A 156 4.47 1.80 -8.24
C ALA A 156 4.41 3.07 -7.39
N LEU A 157 3.95 4.18 -7.96
CA LEU A 157 3.73 5.43 -7.23
C LEU A 157 2.40 5.42 -6.47
N ASN A 158 2.38 6.05 -5.29
CA ASN A 158 1.17 6.26 -4.49
C ASN A 158 0.01 6.88 -5.31
N LEU A 159 0.35 7.87 -6.14
CA LEU A 159 -0.59 8.60 -6.97
C LEU A 159 -1.18 7.74 -8.10
N ASP A 160 -0.39 6.80 -8.62
CA ASP A 160 -0.84 5.88 -9.68
C ASP A 160 -1.90 4.92 -9.17
N LEU A 161 -1.79 4.45 -7.91
CA LEU A 161 -2.79 3.62 -7.27
C LEU A 161 -4.14 4.36 -7.17
N GLU A 162 -4.11 5.63 -6.75
CA GLU A 162 -5.31 6.47 -6.64
C GLU A 162 -5.96 6.72 -8.01
N PHE A 163 -5.18 7.11 -9.01
CA PHE A 163 -5.70 7.33 -10.36
C PHE A 163 -6.22 6.05 -11.01
N TYR A 164 -5.56 4.91 -10.80
CA TYR A 164 -6.03 3.64 -11.30
C TYR A 164 -7.44 3.31 -10.77
N ALA A 165 -7.64 3.40 -9.45
CA ALA A 165 -8.95 3.16 -8.83
C ALA A 165 -10.02 4.11 -9.40
N ARG A 166 -9.71 5.40 -9.54
CA ARG A 166 -10.64 6.39 -10.13
C ARG A 166 -11.00 6.07 -11.57
N ARG A 167 -10.05 5.66 -12.40
CA ARG A 167 -10.31 5.24 -13.80
C ARG A 167 -11.19 4.00 -13.89
N ARG A 168 -11.26 3.19 -12.83
CA ARG A 168 -12.18 2.04 -12.71
C ARG A 168 -13.57 2.42 -12.18
N GLY A 169 -13.88 3.72 -12.05
CA GLY A 169 -15.19 4.20 -11.60
C GLY A 169 -15.39 4.18 -10.08
N LEU A 170 -14.34 3.94 -9.31
CA LEU A 170 -14.36 3.96 -7.84
C LEU A 170 -14.01 5.35 -7.32
N GLN A 171 -14.43 5.63 -6.09
CA GLN A 171 -13.90 6.75 -5.33
C GLN A 171 -12.57 6.33 -4.70
N ALA A 172 -11.57 7.20 -4.78
CA ALA A 172 -10.27 6.97 -4.17
C ALA A 172 -9.75 8.28 -3.57
N ARG A 173 -9.35 8.22 -2.30
CA ARG A 173 -8.88 9.37 -1.52
C ARG A 173 -7.64 8.98 -0.71
N ALA A 174 -6.50 9.55 -1.08
CA ALA A 174 -5.31 9.51 -0.24
C ALA A 174 -5.41 10.51 0.92
N PHE A 175 -4.87 10.14 2.09
CA PHE A 175 -4.77 11.02 3.26
C PHE A 175 -3.61 10.59 4.17
N ALA A 176 -3.15 11.50 5.01
CA ALA A 176 -2.29 11.17 6.15
C ALA A 176 -3.18 10.72 7.31
N GLY A 177 -3.06 9.46 7.72
CA GLY A 177 -3.93 8.87 8.75
C GLY A 177 -3.44 9.08 10.18
N SER A 178 -4.24 8.57 11.12
CA SER A 178 -3.85 8.23 12.50
C SER A 178 -4.43 6.86 12.83
N LEU A 179 -3.96 6.20 13.89
CA LEU A 179 -4.53 4.93 14.34
C LEU A 179 -6.06 5.04 14.53
N ASP A 180 -6.54 6.10 15.18
CA ASP A 180 -7.97 6.27 15.41
C ASP A 180 -8.75 6.48 14.10
N ALA A 181 -8.20 7.27 13.18
CA ALA A 181 -8.83 7.51 11.88
C ALA A 181 -8.93 6.23 11.05
N VAL A 182 -7.86 5.41 11.00
CA VAL A 182 -7.90 4.16 10.24
C VAL A 182 -8.82 3.13 10.89
N LYS A 183 -8.86 3.03 12.23
CA LYS A 183 -9.79 2.17 12.96
C LYS A 183 -11.25 2.54 12.69
N ALA A 184 -11.56 3.84 12.68
CA ALA A 184 -12.91 4.34 12.38
C ALA A 184 -13.38 3.98 10.96
N VAL A 185 -12.46 3.93 10.00
CA VAL A 185 -12.75 3.48 8.63
C VAL A 185 -12.90 1.96 8.56
N LEU A 186 -11.99 1.21 9.21
CA LEU A 186 -12.04 -0.25 9.26
C LEU A 186 -13.34 -0.74 9.87
N ALA A 187 -13.79 -0.16 10.98
CA ALA A 187 -15.04 -0.52 11.66
C ALA A 187 -16.31 -0.37 10.79
N ARG A 188 -16.19 0.20 9.58
CA ARG A 188 -17.25 0.29 8.57
C ARG A 188 -17.07 -0.73 7.43
N ASP A 189 -16.27 -1.77 7.65
CA ASP A 189 -15.87 -2.78 6.67
C ASP A 189 -15.22 -2.16 5.42
N ARG A 190 -14.23 -1.28 5.64
CA ARG A 190 -13.49 -0.63 4.54
C ARG A 190 -12.00 -0.87 4.69
N PRO A 191 -11.42 -1.79 3.90
CA PRO A 191 -9.99 -2.02 3.94
C PRO A 191 -9.23 -0.80 3.39
N LEU A 192 -8.02 -0.61 3.90
CA LEU A 192 -7.18 0.55 3.55
C LEU A 192 -5.87 0.08 2.96
N VAL A 193 -5.41 0.71 1.89
CA VAL A 193 -4.02 0.55 1.45
C VAL A 193 -3.15 1.51 2.26
N VAL A 194 -2.07 1.01 2.84
CA VAL A 194 -1.11 1.79 3.64
C VAL A 194 0.28 1.69 3.04
N PHE A 195 1.07 2.76 3.16
CA PHE A 195 2.45 2.78 2.70
C PHE A 195 3.41 2.83 3.88
N GLN A 196 4.26 1.83 4.00
CA GLN A 196 5.17 1.61 5.11
C GLN A 196 6.63 1.67 4.65
N ASP A 197 7.53 1.96 5.57
CA ASP A 197 8.94 1.65 5.45
C ASP A 197 9.28 0.45 6.34
N LEU A 198 9.58 -0.70 5.74
CA LEU A 198 10.00 -1.91 6.44
C LEU A 198 11.52 -1.98 6.64
N GLY A 199 12.22 -0.90 6.30
CA GLY A 199 13.66 -0.77 6.44
C GLY A 199 14.15 -0.87 7.88
N VAL A 200 15.39 -1.31 8.03
CA VAL A 200 16.10 -1.34 9.30
C VAL A 200 17.41 -0.59 9.19
N ALA A 201 17.87 -0.01 10.30
CA ALA A 201 19.16 0.69 10.38
C ALA A 201 19.39 1.75 9.28
N GLY A 202 18.34 2.48 8.91
CA GLY A 202 18.42 3.58 7.92
C GLY A 202 18.44 3.12 6.45
N LEU A 203 18.28 1.83 6.17
CA LEU A 203 18.10 1.32 4.81
C LEU A 203 16.60 1.23 4.48
N PRO A 204 16.03 2.18 3.73
CA PRO A 204 14.59 2.22 3.49
C PRO A 204 14.12 1.06 2.61
N VAL A 205 13.01 0.44 2.99
CA VAL A 205 12.32 -0.59 2.21
C VAL A 205 10.85 -0.17 2.05
N PRO A 206 10.49 0.57 0.98
CA PRO A 206 9.13 1.00 0.73
C PRO A 206 8.21 -0.20 0.52
N HIS A 207 7.02 -0.17 1.12
CA HIS A 207 6.12 -1.32 1.09
C HIS A 207 4.65 -0.91 1.16
N PHE A 208 3.83 -1.42 0.24
CA PHE A 208 2.38 -1.31 0.33
C PHE A 208 1.77 -2.54 0.99
N ALA A 209 0.88 -2.32 1.96
CA ALA A 209 0.11 -3.36 2.61
C ALA A 209 -1.39 -2.99 2.60
N VAL A 210 -2.25 -3.98 2.86
CA VAL A 210 -3.69 -3.74 3.03
C VAL A 210 -4.05 -3.98 4.49
N LEU A 211 -4.51 -2.93 5.15
CA LEU A 211 -5.00 -2.96 6.53
C LEU A 211 -6.44 -3.50 6.54
N LEU A 212 -6.67 -4.49 7.40
CA LEU A 212 -7.91 -5.30 7.44
C LEU A 212 -8.66 -5.20 8.75
N GLY A 213 -7.99 -4.77 9.82
CA GLY A 213 -8.56 -4.86 11.15
C GLY A 213 -7.65 -4.37 12.24
N TYR A 214 -8.20 -4.37 13.45
CA TYR A 214 -7.53 -3.96 14.67
C TYR A 214 -8.11 -4.70 15.87
N ASP A 215 -7.32 -4.77 16.93
CA ASP A 215 -7.70 -5.30 18.23
C ASP A 215 -7.05 -4.45 19.30
N ASP A 216 -7.86 -3.64 19.99
CA ASP A 216 -7.40 -2.72 21.03
C ASP A 216 -7.04 -3.44 22.33
N GLU A 217 -7.65 -4.59 22.60
CA GLU A 217 -7.31 -5.43 23.75
C GLU A 217 -5.92 -6.05 23.57
N ALA A 218 -5.61 -6.50 22.34
CA ALA A 218 -4.32 -7.04 21.97
C ALA A 218 -3.27 -5.97 21.60
N GLY A 219 -3.68 -4.74 21.31
CA GLY A 219 -2.80 -3.64 20.89
C GLY A 219 -2.19 -3.83 19.50
N VAL A 220 -2.95 -4.38 18.55
CA VAL A 220 -2.45 -4.81 17.22
C VAL A 220 -3.35 -4.36 16.07
N VAL A 221 -2.73 -4.18 14.90
CA VAL A 221 -3.41 -4.15 13.61
C VAL A 221 -3.22 -5.46 12.84
N ILE A 222 -4.09 -5.72 11.88
CA ILE A 222 -4.05 -6.91 11.02
C ILE A 222 -3.94 -6.47 9.57
N LEU A 223 -2.94 -7.00 8.85
CA LEU A 223 -2.67 -6.63 7.46
C LEU A 223 -2.46 -7.83 6.53
N HIS A 224 -2.79 -7.67 5.26
CA HIS A 224 -2.13 -8.42 4.18
C HIS A 224 -0.85 -7.69 3.79
N SER A 225 0.30 -8.38 3.87
CA SER A 225 1.60 -7.76 3.67
C SER A 225 2.63 -8.77 3.16
N GLY A 226 3.26 -8.45 2.03
CA GLY A 226 4.20 -9.32 1.35
C GLY A 226 3.55 -10.64 0.92
N THR A 227 4.21 -11.72 1.30
CA THR A 227 3.72 -13.10 1.13
C THR A 227 2.91 -13.60 2.34
N THR A 228 2.60 -12.72 3.31
CA THR A 228 1.92 -13.07 4.56
C THR A 228 0.50 -12.53 4.61
N ALA A 229 -0.47 -13.45 4.66
CA ALA A 229 -1.87 -13.15 4.95
C ALA A 229 -2.08 -12.87 6.45
N TYR A 230 -3.04 -11.98 6.79
CA TYR A 230 -3.43 -11.64 8.15
C TYR A 230 -2.27 -11.48 9.14
N ARG A 231 -1.20 -10.80 8.72
CA ARG A 231 -0.07 -10.47 9.59
C ARG A 231 -0.58 -9.61 10.74
N VAL A 232 -0.39 -10.09 11.96
CA VAL A 232 -0.71 -9.36 13.19
C VAL A 232 0.52 -8.55 13.59
N VAL A 233 0.35 -7.24 13.76
CA VAL A 233 1.46 -6.31 14.02
C VAL A 233 1.09 -5.40 15.19
N PRO A 234 1.94 -5.29 16.23
CA PRO A 234 1.73 -4.33 17.32
C PRO A 234 1.59 -2.90 16.82
N TYR A 235 0.73 -2.11 17.46
CA TYR A 235 0.53 -0.70 17.10
C TYR A 235 1.85 0.09 17.04
N ALA A 236 2.77 -0.15 17.98
CA ALA A 236 4.07 0.53 17.99
C ALA A 236 4.94 0.21 16.77
N GLU A 237 4.90 -1.04 16.27
CA GLU A 237 5.63 -1.43 15.06
C GLU A 237 4.97 -0.86 13.80
N PHE A 238 3.64 -0.96 13.71
CA PHE A 238 2.88 -0.40 12.61
C PHE A 238 3.09 1.10 12.50
N GLU A 239 2.91 1.83 13.61
CA GLU A 239 3.05 3.28 13.66
C GLU A 239 4.46 3.73 13.28
N ARG A 240 5.51 3.04 13.75
CA ARG A 240 6.90 3.33 13.38
C ARG A 240 7.15 3.21 11.88
N THR A 241 6.72 2.11 11.28
CA THR A 241 6.94 1.84 9.85
C THR A 241 6.08 2.73 8.95
N TRP A 242 4.85 3.03 9.36
CA TRP A 242 3.91 3.84 8.61
C TRP A 242 4.18 5.35 8.70
N SER A 243 4.57 5.85 9.88
CA SER A 243 4.92 7.27 10.08
C SER A 243 6.19 7.68 9.31
N ALA A 244 7.14 6.77 9.11
CA ALA A 244 8.31 6.98 8.25
C ALA A 244 7.94 7.33 6.79
N ARG A 245 6.71 7.04 6.37
CA ARG A 245 6.15 7.38 5.06
C ARG A 245 5.00 8.38 5.16
N GLY A 246 5.00 9.22 6.19
CA GLY A 246 4.03 10.30 6.37
C GLY A 246 2.61 9.81 6.68
N ARG A 247 2.48 8.57 7.19
CA ARG A 247 1.17 7.93 7.45
C ARG A 247 0.27 7.89 6.21
N TRP A 248 0.87 7.81 5.03
CA TRP A 248 0.11 7.78 3.78
C TRP A 248 -0.82 6.57 3.76
N THR A 249 -2.08 6.84 3.45
CA THR A 249 -3.18 5.87 3.43
C THR A 249 -4.11 6.19 2.30
N LEU A 250 -4.62 5.15 1.66
CA LEU A 250 -5.55 5.25 0.55
C LEU A 250 -6.82 4.48 0.90
N LEU A 251 -7.93 5.22 0.95
CA LEU A 251 -9.28 4.67 0.98
C LEU A 251 -9.81 4.59 -0.45
N ILE A 252 -10.33 3.41 -0.81
CA ILE A 252 -11.03 3.17 -2.07
C ILE A 252 -12.43 2.68 -1.70
N THR A 253 -13.47 3.20 -2.35
CA THR A 253 -14.86 2.78 -2.13
C THR A 253 -15.66 2.79 -3.44
N PRO A 254 -16.74 2.00 -3.53
CA PRO A 254 -17.74 2.17 -4.57
C PRO A 254 -18.33 3.59 -4.58
N PRO A 255 -18.80 4.09 -5.74
CA PRO A 255 -19.48 5.37 -5.81
C PRO A 255 -20.73 5.38 -4.92
N GLY A 256 -21.05 6.53 -4.33
CA GLY A 256 -22.22 6.71 -3.46
C GLY A 256 -22.01 6.28 -2.00
N VAL A 257 -20.87 5.69 -1.66
CA VAL A 257 -20.47 5.43 -0.27
C VAL A 257 -19.70 6.65 0.24
N ALA A 258 -20.27 7.39 1.20
CA ALA A 258 -19.57 8.55 1.78
C ALA A 258 -18.21 8.13 2.36
N ALA A 259 -17.17 8.89 2.03
CA ALA A 259 -15.76 8.62 2.36
C ALA A 259 -15.40 8.81 3.85
#